data_AF-A0A355SFT2-F1
#
_entry.id   AF-A0A355SFT2-F1
#
_cell.length_a   1.000
_cell.length_b   1.000
_cell.length_c   1.000
_cell.angle_alpha   90.00
_cell.angle_beta   90.00
_cell.angle_gamma   90.00
#
_symmetry.space_group_name_H-M   'P 1'
#
loop_
_entity.id
_entity.type
_entity.pdbx_description
1 polymer ?
#
loop_
_entity_poly.entity_id
_entity_poly.type
_entity_poly.pdbx_seq_one_letter_code
_entity_poly.pdbx_strand_id
1 'polypeptide(L)' 'EISTKCYIDIPKVVRKTIADIGYTRAKYGFDCDTCAILTSIDEQSQDIALGVNKALEAKMGEDFGGVEEIGAGDQGMMFG' A
#
# COMPACT_ATOMS: atom_id res chain seq x y z
N GLU A 1 1.79 -4.22 4.22
CA GLU A 1 0.88 -5.30 3.80
C GLU A 1 0.28 -4.98 2.44
N ILE A 2 0.08 -5.97 1.57
CA ILE A 2 -0.57 -5.78 0.26
C ILE A 2 -1.65 -6.85 0.09
N SER A 3 -2.87 -6.44 -0.27
CA SER A 3 -3.96 -7.33 -0.68
C SER A 3 -4.27 -7.11 -2.15
N THR A 4 -3.89 -8.06 -3.00
CA THR A 4 -4.17 -7.99 -4.45
C THR A 4 -4.15 -9.36 -5.10
N LYS A 5 -4.81 -9.49 -6.24
CA LYS A 5 -4.70 -10.67 -7.13
C LYS A 5 -3.60 -10.52 -8.18
N CYS A 6 -3.03 -9.33 -8.33
CA CYS A 6 -2.00 -9.08 -9.35
C CYS A 6 -0.62 -9.53 -8.88
N TYR A 7 0.18 -9.99 -9.84
CA TYR A 7 1.60 -10.20 -9.62
C TYR A 7 2.37 -8.91 -9.90
N ILE A 8 3.29 -8.55 -9.00
CA ILE A 8 4.18 -7.39 -9.16
C ILE A 8 5.62 -7.84 -8.92
N ASP A 9 6.49 -7.53 -9.88
CA ASP A 9 7.94 -7.63 -9.72
C ASP A 9 8.45 -6.43 -8.91
N ILE A 10 8.44 -6.57 -7.58
CA ILE A 10 8.83 -5.52 -6.63
C ILE A 10 10.26 -5.03 -6.89
N PRO A 11 11.28 -5.90 -7.05
CA PRO A 11 12.63 -5.45 -7.39
C PRO A 11 12.68 -4.57 -8.64
N LYS A 12 11.98 -4.94 -9.71
CA LYS A 12 11.97 -4.15 -10.95
C LYS A 12 11.34 -2.77 -10.76
N VAL A 13 10.22 -2.69 -10.06
CA VAL A 13 9.55 -1.41 -9.77
C VAL A 13 10.48 -0.51 -8.95
N VAL A 14 11.07 -1.04 -7.88
CA VAL A 14 11.98 -0.30 -7.00
C VAL A 14 13.20 0.21 -7.77
N ARG A 15 13.87 -0.63 -8.56
CA ARG A 15 15.03 -0.20 -9.38
C ARG A 15 14.67 0.92 -10.33
N LYS A 16 13.51 0.83 -11.01
CA LYS A 16 13.04 1.88 -11.91
C LYS A 16 12.82 3.19 -11.17
N THR A 17 12.15 3.17 -10.02
CA THR A 17 11.93 4.39 -9.22
C THR A 17 13.25 5.03 -8.79
N ILE A 18 14.23 4.23 -8.37
CA ILE A 18 15.57 4.73 -7.99
C ILE A 18 16.28 5.37 -9.20
N ALA A 19 16.18 4.74 -10.38
CA ALA A 19 16.75 5.26 -11.62
C ALA A 19 16.08 6.56 -12.06
N ASP A 20 14.76 6.68 -11.95
CA ASP A 20 13.97 7.87 -12.30
C ASP A 20 14.34 9.08 -11.42
N ILE A 21 14.78 8.84 -10.17
CA ILE A 21 15.33 9.88 -9.27
C ILE A 21 16.77 10.28 -9.67
N GLY A 22 17.49 9.42 -10.38
CA GLY A 22 18.83 9.69 -10.94
C GLY A 22 19.98 8.89 -10.33
N TYR A 23 19.71 7.94 -9.41
CA TYR A 23 20.74 7.08 -8.81
C TYR A 23 21.11 5.91 -9.73
N THR A 24 21.88 6.22 -10.77
CA THR A 24 22.25 5.26 -11.84
C THR A 24 23.73 4.93 -11.88
N ARG A 25 24.51 5.41 -10.89
CA ARG A 25 25.96 5.24 -10.86
C ARG A 25 26.45 5.15 -9.42
N ALA A 26 27.24 4.12 -9.11
CA ALA A 26 27.80 3.90 -7.78
C ALA A 26 28.58 5.10 -7.21
N LYS A 27 29.16 5.97 -8.06
CA LYS A 27 29.86 7.20 -7.64
C LYS A 27 28.97 8.19 -6.86
N TYR A 28 27.65 8.07 -6.95
CA TYR A 28 26.71 8.88 -6.18
C TYR A 28 26.54 8.37 -4.73
N GLY A 29 27.20 7.26 -4.37
CA GLY A 29 27.04 6.58 -3.09
C GLY A 29 25.87 5.59 -3.05
N PHE A 30 25.03 5.57 -4.09
CA PHE A 30 23.90 4.67 -4.25
C PHE A 30 23.59 4.45 -5.74
N ASP A 31 23.11 3.27 -6.10
CA ASP A 31 22.95 2.86 -7.49
C ASP A 31 21.85 1.80 -7.64
N CYS A 32 20.93 2.06 -8.58
CA CYS A 32 19.78 1.21 -8.86
C CYS A 32 20.15 -0.17 -9.34
N ASP A 33 21.35 -0.38 -9.91
CA ASP A 33 21.75 -1.68 -10.47
C ASP A 33 22.44 -2.57 -9.44
N THR A 34 23.12 -1.97 -8.46
CA THR A 34 23.96 -2.71 -7.50
C THR A 34 23.36 -2.83 -6.10
N CYS A 35 22.36 -2.04 -5.76
CA CYS A 35 21.70 -2.15 -4.45
C CYS A 35 20.93 -3.48 -4.31
N ALA A 36 20.94 -4.04 -3.09
CA ALA A 36 20.11 -5.17 -2.73
C ALA A 36 18.67 -4.70 -2.49
N ILE A 37 17.69 -5.48 -2.96
CA ILE A 37 16.27 -5.23 -2.71
C ILE A 37 15.74 -6.43 -1.96
N LEU A 38 15.38 -6.22 -0.71
CA LEU A 38 14.82 -7.22 0.18
C LEU A 38 13.33 -6.92 0.34
N THR A 39 12.51 -7.94 0.15
CA THR A 39 11.05 -7.81 0.24
C THR A 39 10.57 -8.67 1.39
N SER A 40 9.90 -8.03 2.35
CA SER A 40 9.16 -8.67 3.44
C SER A 40 7.79 -8.02 3.49
N ILE A 41 6.91 -8.45 2.59
CA ILE A 41 5.56 -7.91 2.44
C ILE A 41 4.59 -9.02 2.82
N ASP A 42 3.80 -8.78 3.86
CA ASP A 42 2.74 -9.67 4.30
C ASP A 42 1.38 -9.32 3.64
N GLU A 43 0.46 -10.28 3.65
CA GLU A 43 -0.94 -10.02 3.28
C GLU A 43 -1.62 -9.14 4.34
N GLN A 44 -2.63 -8.37 3.94
CA GLN A 44 -3.35 -7.53 4.90
C GLN A 44 -4.10 -8.36 5.92
N SER A 45 -4.09 -7.90 7.18
CA SER A 45 -4.90 -8.52 8.24
C SER A 45 -6.39 -8.55 7.84
N GLN A 46 -7.01 -9.73 7.99
CA GLN A 46 -8.43 -9.91 7.73
C GLN A 46 -9.31 -9.05 8.63
N ASP A 47 -8.89 -8.80 9.87
CA ASP A 47 -9.64 -7.97 10.82
C ASP A 47 -9.69 -6.50 10.37
N ILE A 48 -8.57 -5.97 9.84
CA ILE A 48 -8.50 -4.62 9.26
C ILE A 48 -9.35 -4.56 7.99
N ALA A 49 -9.23 -5.56 7.12
CA ALA A 49 -10.01 -5.63 5.89
C ALA A 49 -11.52 -5.65 6.18
N LEU A 50 -11.96 -6.33 7.24
CA LEU A 50 -13.36 -6.34 7.66
C LEU A 50 -13.83 -4.97 8.19
N GLY A 51 -12.95 -4.19 8.82
CA GLY A 51 -13.23 -2.82 9.27
C GLY A 51 -13.37 -1.82 8.12
N VAL A 52 -12.53 -1.97 7.08
CA VAL A 52 -12.53 -1.09 5.91
C VAL A 52 -13.64 -1.44 4.93
N ASN A 53 -13.78 -2.73 4.58
CA ASN A 53 -14.73 -3.16 3.56
C ASN A 53 -16.19 -2.98 3.99
N LYS A 54 -16.43 -2.89 5.31
CA LYS A 54 -17.73 -2.57 5.89
C LYS A 54 -17.54 -1.66 7.12
N ALA A 55 -17.91 -0.41 6.94
CA ALA A 55 -18.00 0.62 7.97
C ALA A 55 -18.90 0.16 9.14
N LEU A 56 -18.73 0.79 10.29
CA LEU A 56 -19.46 0.42 11.50
C LEU A 56 -20.97 0.67 11.33
N GLU A 57 -21.31 1.77 10.69
CA GLU A 57 -22.66 2.25 10.41
C GLU A 57 -23.41 1.24 9.51
N ALA A 58 -22.74 0.75 8.45
CA ALA A 58 -23.24 -0.33 7.59
C ALA A 58 -23.42 -1.67 8.34
N LYS A 59 -22.58 -1.96 9.35
CA LYS A 59 -22.75 -3.14 10.23
C LYS A 59 -23.90 -2.99 11.22
N MET A 60 -24.28 -1.76 11.57
CA MET A 60 -25.37 -1.46 12.49
C MET A 60 -26.75 -1.42 11.82
N GLY A 61 -26.83 -1.72 10.51
CA GLY A 61 -28.08 -1.87 9.77
C GLY A 61 -28.53 -0.62 9.02
N GLU A 62 -27.69 0.41 8.96
CA GLU A 62 -27.90 1.57 8.11
C GLU A 62 -27.38 1.25 6.70
N ASP A 63 -28.30 1.08 5.75
CA ASP A 63 -27.96 0.80 4.35
C ASP A 63 -27.78 2.13 3.60
N PHE A 64 -26.51 2.51 3.41
CA PHE A 64 -26.14 3.72 2.70
C PHE A 64 -25.95 3.50 1.19
N GLY A 65 -25.65 2.27 0.78
CA GLY A 65 -25.34 1.91 -0.61
C GLY A 65 -24.03 2.53 -1.14
N GLY A 66 -23.11 1.69 -1.61
CA GLY A 66 -21.94 2.15 -2.38
C GLY A 66 -20.76 2.59 -1.51
N VAL A 67 -20.14 3.74 -1.82
CA VAL A 67 -18.87 4.17 -1.18
C VAL A 67 -19.00 4.52 0.30
N GLU A 68 -20.22 4.84 0.75
CA GLU A 68 -20.52 5.16 2.16
C GLU A 68 -20.45 3.92 3.06
N GLU A 69 -20.40 2.71 2.49
CA GLU A 69 -20.18 1.47 3.23
C GLU A 69 -18.69 1.24 3.59
N ILE A 70 -17.76 2.07 3.10
CA ILE A 70 -16.32 1.90 3.33
C ILE A 70 -15.91 2.69 4.58
N GLY A 71 -15.38 1.98 5.57
CA GLY A 71 -14.90 2.56 6.83
C GLY A 71 -13.49 3.14 6.71
N ALA A 72 -13.09 3.94 7.69
CA ALA A 72 -11.71 4.39 7.82
C ALA A 72 -10.76 3.20 8.05
N GLY A 73 -9.60 3.22 7.38
CA GLY A 73 -8.55 2.20 7.55
C GLY A 73 -7.81 2.27 8.87
N ASP A 74 -7.78 3.46 9.46
CA ASP A 74 -7.24 3.72 10.79
C ASP A 74 -7.90 5.01 11.33
N GLN A 75 -7.72 5.27 12.62
CA GLN A 75 -8.13 6.52 13.26
C GLN A 75 -7.26 7.70 12.79
N GLY A 76 -7.86 8.89 12.59
CA GLY A 76 -7.10 10.06 12.13
C GLY A 76 -7.87 11.39 12.17
N MET A 77 -7.14 12.49 12.04
CA MET A 77 -7.66 13.86 11.95
C MET A 77 -6.94 14.60 10.81
N MET A 78 -7.70 15.27 9.94
CA MET A 78 -7.17 15.99 8.78
C MET A 78 -7.56 17.47 8.85
N PHE A 79 -6.66 18.36 8.46
CA PHE A 79 -6.90 19.81 8.31
C PHE A 79 -6.63 20.22 6.86
N GLY A 80 -7.37 21.20 6.35
CA GLY A 80 -7.24 21.74 4.99
C GLY A 80 -7.13 23.26 4.99
#